data_AF-A0A536EFA8-F1
#
_entry.id   AF-A0A536EFA8-F1
#
_cell.length_a   1.000
_cell.length_b   1.000
_cell.length_c   1.000
_cell.angle_alpha   90.00
_cell.angle_beta   90.00
_cell.angle_gamma   90.00
#
_symmetry.space_group_name_H-M   'P 1'
#
loop_
_entity.id
_entity.type
_entity.pdbx_description
1 polymer ?
#
loop_
_entity_poly.entity_id
_entity_poly.type
_entity_poly.pdbx_seq_one_letter_code
_entity_poly.pdbx_strand_id
1 'polypeptide(L)'
;MTCPQCGAATPDDEWNCTSCRINLYWASRHYPELARIRDAQGLATAAKTPSFLIKTHQTVMDDRAGRGGRVEHRVRGIARRFIRGDRKELEEHRNMHGITNA
;
A
#
# COMPACT_ATOMS: atom_id res chain seq x y z
N MET A 1 7.82 -8.13 3.70
CA MET A 1 8.81 -7.30 2.98
C MET A 1 9.45 -6.23 3.88
N THR A 2 10.66 -5.76 3.57
CA THR A 2 11.33 -4.67 4.31
C THR A 2 11.05 -3.31 3.65
N CYS A 3 10.58 -2.34 4.43
CA CYS A 3 10.33 -1.00 3.93
C CYS A 3 11.63 -0.26 3.61
N PRO A 4 11.84 0.23 2.37
CA PRO A 4 13.09 0.89 2.00
C PRO A 4 13.25 2.29 2.61
N GLN A 5 12.16 2.89 3.13
CA GLN A 5 12.21 4.20 3.78
C GLN A 5 12.61 4.14 5.25
N CYS A 6 12.11 3.16 5.99
CA CYS A 6 12.27 3.13 7.45
C CYS A 6 12.84 1.81 7.99
N GLY A 7 13.14 0.84 7.12
CA GLY A 7 13.67 -0.47 7.51
C GLY A 7 12.67 -1.40 8.20
N ALA A 8 11.44 -0.95 8.48
CA ALA A 8 10.46 -1.77 9.17
C ALA A 8 10.06 -3.00 8.33
N ALA A 9 10.04 -4.18 8.98
CA ALA A 9 9.39 -5.36 8.44
C ALA A 9 7.89 -5.11 8.35
N THR A 10 7.32 -5.28 7.16
CA THR A 10 5.90 -5.11 6.89
C THR A 10 5.33 -6.41 6.32
N PRO A 11 4.13 -6.86 6.74
CA PRO A 11 3.43 -7.99 6.13
C PRO A 11 3.28 -7.82 4.62
N ASP A 12 3.29 -8.93 3.87
CA ASP A 12 3.24 -8.90 2.40
C ASP A 12 1.83 -8.54 1.87
N ASP A 13 0.80 -8.60 2.71
CA ASP A 13 -0.57 -8.22 2.38
C ASP A 13 -0.86 -6.72 2.60
N GLU A 14 0.09 -5.99 3.19
CA GLU A 14 -0.01 -4.57 3.43
C GLU A 14 0.41 -3.74 2.21
N TRP A 15 -0.37 -2.70 1.95
CA TRP A 15 -0.09 -1.79 0.83
C TRP A 15 0.83 -0.65 1.21
N ASN A 16 0.83 -0.32 2.50
CA ASN A 16 1.60 0.77 3.05
C ASN A 16 2.43 0.23 4.22
N CYS A 17 3.66 0.70 4.37
CA CYS A 17 4.49 0.32 5.51
C CYS A 17 3.75 0.57 6.82
N THR A 18 3.70 -0.41 7.73
CA THR A 18 3.00 -0.29 9.02
C THR A 18 3.57 0.81 9.91
N SER A 19 4.86 1.13 9.75
CA SER A 19 5.55 2.19 10.51
C SER A 19 5.44 3.56 9.83
N CYS A 20 5.98 3.70 8.63
CA CYS A 20 6.13 5.02 7.99
C CYS A 20 5.05 5.37 6.97
N ARG A 21 4.09 4.45 6.74
CA ARG A 21 2.93 4.57 5.82
C ARG A 21 3.25 4.86 4.34
N ILE A 22 4.51 4.80 3.91
CA ILE A 22 4.85 4.83 2.47
C ILE A 22 4.16 3.67 1.75
N ASN A 23 3.63 3.93 0.56
CA ASN A 23 3.07 2.89 -0.28
C ASN A 23 4.17 1.94 -0.77
N LEU A 24 4.03 0.66 -0.45
CA LEU A 24 5.03 -0.37 -0.68
C LEU A 24 5.12 -0.80 -2.16
N TYR A 25 4.00 -0.75 -2.88
CA TYR A 25 4.00 -0.99 -4.32
C TYR A 25 4.72 0.11 -5.10
N TRP A 26 4.47 1.38 -4.75
CA TRP A 26 5.22 2.50 -5.31
C TRP A 26 6.70 2.41 -4.92
N ALA A 27 6.98 2.14 -3.64
CA ALA A 27 8.34 2.11 -3.13
C ALA A 27 9.19 0.99 -3.76
N SER A 28 8.61 -0.18 -4.06
CA SER A 28 9.34 -1.27 -4.71
C SER A 28 9.82 -0.92 -6.12
N ARG A 29 9.15 0.03 -6.79
CA ARG A 29 9.48 0.45 -8.16
C ARG A 29 10.33 1.71 -8.23
N HIS A 30 10.10 2.66 -7.33
CA HIS A 30 10.60 4.04 -7.47
C HIS A 30 11.52 4.50 -6.35
N TYR A 31 11.58 3.78 -5.21
CA TYR A 31 12.38 4.23 -4.07
C TYR A 31 13.89 4.28 -4.34
N PRO A 32 14.51 3.31 -5.06
CA PRO A 32 15.94 3.40 -5.38
C PRO A 32 16.31 4.64 -6.18
N GLU A 33 15.45 5.05 -7.13
CA GLU A 33 15.63 6.27 -7.91
C GLU A 33 15.50 7.52 -7.04
N LEU A 34 14.47 7.59 -6.20
CA LEU A 34 14.29 8.68 -5.24
C LEU A 34 15.51 8.81 -4.31
N ALA A 35 16.02 7.70 -3.78
CA ALA A 35 17.18 7.70 -2.90
C ALA A 35 18.42 8.28 -3.58
N ARG A 36 18.66 7.92 -4.85
CA ARG A 36 19.74 8.50 -5.68
C ARG A 36 19.57 10.01 -5.90
N ILE A 37 18.35 10.47 -6.21
CA ILE A 37 18.07 11.90 -6.42
C ILE A 37 18.36 12.69 -5.15
N ARG A 38 17.96 12.17 -3.98
CA ARG A 38 18.20 12.82 -2.68
C ARG A 38 19.68 12.89 -2.35
N ASP A 39 20.41 11.80 -2.55
CA ASP A 39 21.86 11.74 -2.33
C ASP A 39 22.60 12.76 -3.22
N ALA A 40 22.24 12.83 -4.50
CA ALA A 40 22.79 13.81 -5.44
C ALA A 40 22.53 15.27 -5.05
N GLN A 41 21.54 15.52 -4.20
CA GLN A 41 21.21 16.85 -3.65
C GLN A 41 21.83 17.09 -2.25
N GLY A 42 22.66 16.17 -1.75
CA GLY A 42 23.21 16.25 -0.40
C GLY A 42 22.18 16.03 0.71
N LEU A 43 21.03 15.44 0.38
CA LEU A 43 19.97 15.11 1.34
C LEU A 43 20.13 13.66 1.80
N ALA A 44 19.68 13.37 3.03
CA ALA A 44 19.62 11.99 3.51
C ALA A 44 18.80 11.11 2.56
N THR A 45 19.34 9.99 2.10
CA THR A 45 18.70 9.04 1.18
C THR A 45 17.31 8.61 1.65
N ALA A 46 17.13 8.43 2.96
CA ALA A 46 15.85 8.18 3.60
C ALA A 46 15.27 9.44 4.26
N ALA A 47 14.06 9.84 3.85
CA ALA A 47 13.32 10.90 4.52
C ALA A 47 12.52 10.34 5.70
N LYS A 48 12.51 11.06 6.83
CA LYS A 48 11.58 10.76 7.93
C LYS A 48 10.15 11.08 7.50
N THR A 49 9.22 10.17 7.75
CA THR A 49 7.79 10.47 7.57
C THR A 49 7.37 11.54 8.58
N PRO A 50 6.70 12.62 8.15
CA PRO A 50 6.12 13.60 9.06
C PRO A 50 5.20 12.95 10.11
N SER A 51 5.39 13.31 11.38
CA SER A 51 4.68 12.70 12.50
C SER A 51 3.16 12.91 12.43
N PHE A 52 2.70 14.03 11.86
CA PHE A 52 1.27 14.29 11.68
C PHE A 52 0.60 13.30 10.73
N LEU A 53 1.29 12.82 9.68
CA LEU A 53 0.72 11.81 8.76
C LEU A 53 0.51 10.46 9.46
N ILE A 54 1.45 10.07 10.31
CA ILE A 54 1.34 8.86 11.13
C ILE A 54 0.15 8.99 12.09
N LYS A 55 0.05 10.13 12.79
CA LYS A 55 -1.04 10.41 13.73
C LYS A 55 -2.40 10.42 13.05
N THR A 56 -2.56 11.19 11.97
CA THR A 56 -3.81 11.27 11.21
C THR A 56 -4.24 9.90 10.70
N HIS A 57 -3.29 9.09 10.22
CA HIS A 57 -3.58 7.73 9.80
C HIS A 57 -4.13 6.88 10.95
N GLN A 58 -3.47 6.93 12.10
CA GLN A 58 -3.89 6.20 13.29
C GLN A 58 -5.32 6.61 13.71
N THR A 59 -5.58 7.92 13.82
CA THR A 59 -6.91 8.45 14.13
C THR A 59 -7.98 7.93 13.18
N VAL A 60 -7.72 7.93 11.87
CA VAL A 60 -8.67 7.41 10.87
C VAL A 60 -8.92 5.90 11.04
N MET A 61 -7.89 5.13 11.40
CA MET A 61 -8.04 3.69 11.63
C MET A 61 -8.78 3.39 12.92
N ASP A 62 -8.52 4.13 13.98
CA ASP A 62 -9.21 4.01 15.26
C ASP A 62 -10.70 4.35 15.12
N ASP A 63 -11.01 5.45 14.40
CA ASP A 63 -12.37 5.88 14.09
C ASP A 63 -13.13 4.83 13.23
N ARG A 64 -12.44 4.22 12.26
CA ARG A 64 -13.00 3.09 11.50
C ARG A 64 -13.26 1.87 12.36
N ALA A 65 -12.33 1.52 13.25
CA ALA A 65 -12.49 0.40 14.15
C ALA A 65 -13.68 0.62 15.10
N GLY A 66 -13.86 1.84 15.60
CA GLY A 66 -15.01 2.24 16.44
C GLY A 66 -16.36 2.12 15.73
N ARG A 67 -16.40 2.28 14.40
CA ARG A 67 -17.62 2.14 13.57
C ARG A 67 -17.82 0.73 12.97
N GLY A 68 -17.08 -0.29 13.43
CA GLY A 68 -17.20 -1.66 12.91
C GLY A 68 -16.48 -1.92 11.58
N GLY A 69 -15.69 -0.97 11.08
CA GLY A 69 -14.93 -1.03 9.83
C GLY A 69 -13.70 -1.95 9.84
N ARG A 70 -13.73 -3.05 10.62
CA ARG A 70 -12.68 -4.08 10.60
C ARG A 70 -12.77 -5.02 9.39
N VAL A 71 -13.86 -4.94 8.61
CA VAL A 71 -14.06 -5.76 7.42
C VAL A 71 -13.38 -5.10 6.22
N GLU A 72 -12.56 -5.87 5.50
CA GLU A 72 -11.98 -5.41 4.24
C GLU A 72 -13.09 -4.93 3.29
N HIS A 73 -13.01 -3.68 2.85
CA HIS A 73 -13.93 -3.17 1.85
C HIS A 73 -13.76 -3.95 0.55
N ARG A 74 -14.86 -4.42 -0.06
CA ARG A 74 -14.86 -5.27 -1.27
C ARG A 74 -13.93 -4.75 -2.37
N VAL A 75 -13.88 -3.43 -2.56
CA VAL A 75 -12.99 -2.76 -3.55
C VAL A 75 -11.51 -3.00 -3.26
N ARG A 76 -11.09 -2.96 -1.98
CA ARG A 76 -9.70 -3.23 -1.59
C ARG A 76 -9.33 -4.70 -1.82
N GLY A 77 -10.26 -5.62 -1.57
CA GLY A 77 -10.07 -7.04 -1.84
C GLY A 77 -9.93 -7.36 -3.33
N ILE A 78 -10.73 -6.71 -4.18
CA ILE A 78 -10.60 -6.83 -5.65
C ILE A 78 -9.25 -6.27 -6.11
N ALA A 79 -8.89 -5.06 -5.68
CA ALA A 79 -7.64 -4.43 -6.09
C ALA A 79 -6.39 -5.20 -5.60
N ARG A 80 -6.47 -5.88 -4.43
CA ARG A 80 -5.41 -6.77 -3.93
C ARG A 80 -5.15 -7.94 -4.89
N ARG A 81 -6.20 -8.56 -5.42
CA ARG A 81 -6.09 -9.66 -6.39
C ARG A 81 -5.44 -9.24 -7.70
N PHE A 82 -5.80 -8.05 -8.22
CA PHE A 82 -5.18 -7.50 -9.42
C PHE A 82 -3.66 -7.29 -9.27
N ILE A 83 -3.22 -6.73 -8.14
CA ILE A 83 -1.79 -6.44 -7.92
C ILE A 83 -0.97 -7.72 -7.69
N ARG A 84 -1.57 -8.77 -7.10
CA ARG A 84 -0.92 -10.08 -6.90
C ARG A 84 -0.76 -10.90 -8.18
N GLY A 85 -1.40 -10.49 -9.28
CA GLY A 85 -1.33 -11.23 -10.54
C GLY A 85 -2.24 -12.48 -10.57
N ASP A 86 -3.24 -12.57 -9.69
CA ASP A 86 -4.25 -13.64 -9.68
C ASP A 86 -5.25 -13.47 -10.83
N ARG A 87 -4.74 -13.58 -12.07
CA ARG A 87 -5.49 -13.28 -13.30
C ARG A 87 -6.60 -14.30 -13.59
N LYS A 88 -6.49 -15.53 -13.08
CA LYS A 88 -7.44 -16.63 -13.29
C LYS A 88 -8.79 -16.44 -12.56
N GLU A 89 -8.77 -16.05 -11.28
CA GLU A 89 -10.00 -15.86 -10.48
C GLU A 89 -10.84 -14.66 -10.97
N LEU A 90 -10.19 -13.65 -11.54
CA LEU A 90 -10.86 -12.45 -12.04
C LEU A 90 -11.62 -12.71 -13.35
N GLU A 91 -11.13 -13.59 -14.22
CA GLU A 91 -11.87 -14.04 -15.41
C GLU A 91 -13.11 -14.85 -15.01
N GLU A 92 -13.00 -15.72 -14.01
CA GLU A 92 -14.13 -16.49 -13.48
C GLU A 92 -15.20 -15.58 -12.86
N HIS A 93 -14.82 -14.59 -12.07
CA HIS A 93 -15.76 -13.66 -11.43
C HIS A 93 -16.38 -12.65 -12.43
N ARG A 94 -15.70 -12.36 -13.55
CA ARG A 94 -16.24 -11.56 -14.66
C ARG A 94 -17.22 -12.36 -15.50
N ASN A 95 -16.92 -13.64 -15.75
CA ASN A 95 -17.82 -14.57 -16.44
C ASN A 95 -19.07 -14.90 -15.61
N MET A 96 -18.96 -14.98 -14.28
CA MET A 96 -20.08 -15.22 -13.36
C MET A 96 -21.10 -14.07 -13.31
N HIS A 97 -20.71 -12.85 -13.67
CA HIS A 97 -21.58 -11.66 -13.69
C HIS A 97 -21.94 -11.18 -15.10
N GLY A 98 -21.60 -11.94 -16.15
CA GLY A 98 -22.03 -11.65 -17.53
C GLY A 98 -21.54 -10.33 -18.11
N ILE A 99 -20.45 -9.75 -17.58
CA ILE A 99 -19.92 -8.48 -18.09
C ILE A 99 -18.97 -8.79 -19.26
N THR A 100 -19.52 -8.80 -20.47
CA THR A 100 -18.75 -8.82 -21.73
C THR A 100 -18.45 -7.39 -22.17
N ASN A 101 -17.19 -7.11 -22.52
CA ASN A 101 -16.84 -5.84 -23.18
C ASN A 101 -17.45 -5.84 -24.60
N ALA A 102 -18.20 -4.78 -24.91
CA ALA A 102 -18.47 -4.37 -26.28
C ALA A 102 -17.20 -3.81 -26.95
#